data_AF-A0A2N0ZB63-F1
#
_entry.id   AF-A0A2N0ZB63-F1
#
_cell.length_a   1.000
_cell.length_b   1.000
_cell.length_c   1.000
_cell.angle_alpha   90.00
_cell.angle_beta   90.00
_cell.angle_gamma   90.00
#
_symmetry.space_group_name_H-M   'P 1'
#
loop_
_entity.id
_entity.type
_entity.pdbx_description
1 polymer ?
#
loop_
_entity_poly.entity_id
_entity_poly.type
_entity_poly.pdbx_seq_one_letter_code
_entity_poly.pdbx_strand_id
1 'polypeptide(L)'
;MLRVLIAEYKKSLRLANRMKSDLDKKETPTRQDEEDKKIISSMISDMQYAIEWMKSGRNPDSRRGTDKEGVYLTDPCILDVLPVNDVDKPVDKELSLHEKDLIEDALCTLTDREREVFMMIKVEGLTFEYTADLLGVKKSTIQTHFERALRKIDNRKKESLFLVS
;
A
#
# COMPACT_ATOMS: atom_id res chain seq x y z
N MET A 1 -5.78 26.74 -11.07
CA MET A 1 -7.17 26.49 -11.52
C MET A 1 -8.05 25.89 -10.43
N LEU A 2 -7.73 24.71 -9.87
CA LEU A 2 -8.60 24.03 -8.88
C LEU A 2 -8.95 24.86 -7.62
N ARG A 3 -8.00 25.64 -7.10
CA ARG A 3 -8.23 26.49 -5.91
C ARG A 3 -9.26 27.61 -6.15
N VAL A 4 -9.31 28.14 -7.36
CA VAL A 4 -10.27 29.19 -7.76
C VAL A 4 -11.67 28.57 -7.83
N LEU A 5 -11.79 27.41 -8.47
CA LEU A 5 -13.05 26.66 -8.57
C LEU A 5 -13.62 26.28 -7.19
N ILE A 6 -12.77 25.80 -6.28
CA ILE A 6 -13.20 25.51 -4.90
C ILE A 6 -13.69 26.78 -4.18
N ALA A 7 -13.07 27.94 -4.42
CA ALA A 7 -13.48 29.20 -3.83
C ALA A 7 -14.85 29.66 -4.37
N GLU A 8 -15.09 29.51 -5.67
CA GLU A 8 -16.37 29.78 -6.31
C GLU A 8 -17.48 28.88 -5.76
N TYR A 9 -17.26 27.58 -5.69
CA TYR A 9 -18.23 26.63 -5.12
C TYR A 9 -18.55 26.94 -3.67
N LYS A 10 -17.56 27.33 -2.85
CA LYS A 10 -17.81 27.77 -1.47
C LYS A 10 -18.64 29.05 -1.40
N LYS A 11 -18.46 29.98 -2.34
CA LYS A 11 -19.25 31.21 -2.43
C LYS A 11 -20.71 30.89 -2.77
N SER A 12 -20.93 30.03 -3.77
CA SER A 12 -22.27 29.56 -4.17
C SER A 12 -22.96 28.78 -3.06
N LEU A 13 -22.24 27.91 -2.35
CA LEU A 13 -22.75 27.16 -1.20
C LEU A 13 -23.19 28.09 -0.05
N ARG A 14 -22.46 29.18 0.22
CA ARG A 14 -22.88 30.18 1.21
C ARG A 14 -24.17 30.87 0.81
N LEU A 15 -24.33 31.18 -0.47
CA LEU A 15 -25.54 31.82 -1.01
C LEU A 15 -26.76 30.89 -0.93
N ALA A 16 -26.62 29.63 -1.32
CA ALA A 16 -27.68 28.63 -1.20
C ALA A 16 -28.10 28.38 0.26
N ASN A 17 -27.15 28.35 1.20
CA ASN A 17 -27.47 28.22 2.63
C ASN A 17 -28.22 29.44 3.18
N ARG A 18 -27.93 30.66 2.68
CA ARG A 18 -28.69 31.85 3.04
C ARG A 18 -30.13 31.76 2.55
N MET A 19 -30.31 31.42 1.27
CA MET A 19 -31.65 31.23 0.67
C MET A 19 -32.47 30.19 1.45
N LYS A 20 -31.86 29.07 1.83
CA LYS A 20 -32.51 28.07 2.68
C LYS A 20 -32.90 28.63 4.04
N SER A 21 -32.01 29.37 4.70
CA SER A 21 -32.28 29.97 6.01
C SER A 21 -33.37 31.04 5.96
N ASP A 22 -33.49 31.77 4.85
CA ASP A 22 -34.52 32.80 4.67
C ASP A 22 -35.89 32.17 4.43
N LEU A 23 -35.96 31.06 3.68
CA LEU A 23 -37.17 30.24 3.55
C LEU A 23 -37.60 29.60 4.88
N ASP A 24 -36.64 29.17 5.71
CA ASP A 24 -36.91 28.56 7.02
C ASP A 24 -37.50 29.56 8.05
N LYS A 25 -37.28 30.87 7.87
CA LYS A 25 -37.82 31.92 8.75
C LYS A 25 -39.24 32.34 8.41
N LYS A 26 -39.81 31.84 7.32
CA LYS A 26 -41.14 32.23 6.83
C LYS A 26 -42.21 31.46 7.62
N GLU A 27 -43.02 32.15 8.42
CA GLU A 27 -44.03 31.54 9.31
C GLU A 27 -45.19 30.88 8.56
N THR A 28 -45.48 31.31 7.32
CA THR A 28 -46.49 30.70 6.44
C THR A 28 -45.84 30.19 5.15
N PRO A 29 -45.34 28.94 5.15
CA PRO A 29 -44.74 28.36 3.95
C PRO A 29 -45.82 28.14 2.89
N THR A 30 -45.61 28.71 1.71
CA THR A 30 -46.40 28.37 0.52
C THR A 30 -45.90 27.03 -0.02
N ARG A 31 -46.75 26.27 -0.72
CA ARG A 31 -46.34 25.00 -1.37
C ARG A 31 -45.10 25.17 -2.26
N GLN A 32 -44.95 26.32 -2.93
CA GLN A 32 -43.76 26.65 -3.71
C GLN A 32 -42.49 26.80 -2.86
N ASP A 33 -42.60 27.36 -1.65
CA ASP A 33 -41.47 27.50 -0.74
C ASP A 33 -40.93 26.14 -0.27
N GLU A 34 -41.81 25.13 -0.13
CA GLU A 34 -41.41 23.75 0.21
C GLU A 34 -40.68 23.05 -0.96
N GLU A 35 -41.15 23.25 -2.19
CA GLU A 35 -40.51 22.75 -3.41
C GLU A 35 -39.13 23.40 -3.61
N ASP A 36 -39.05 24.72 -3.44
CA ASP A 36 -37.80 25.49 -3.52
C ASP A 36 -36.81 25.03 -2.44
N LYS A 37 -37.28 24.81 -1.21
CA LYS A 37 -36.43 24.29 -0.11
C LYS A 37 -35.85 22.92 -0.44
N LYS A 38 -36.61 22.05 -1.10
CA LYS A 38 -36.13 20.73 -1.52
C LYS A 38 -35.04 20.86 -2.59
N ILE A 39 -35.26 21.71 -3.59
CA ILE A 39 -34.30 21.98 -4.68
C ILE A 39 -33.02 22.61 -4.13
N ILE A 40 -33.13 23.60 -3.25
CA ILE A 40 -31.97 24.26 -2.63
C ILE A 40 -31.20 23.24 -1.78
N SER A 41 -31.89 22.33 -1.09
CA SER A 41 -31.22 21.29 -0.31
C SER A 41 -30.44 20.31 -1.19
N SER A 42 -30.96 19.91 -2.35
CA SER A 42 -30.20 19.06 -3.29
C SER A 42 -28.99 19.80 -3.87
N MET A 43 -29.16 21.07 -4.25
CA MET A 43 -28.05 21.91 -4.71
C MET A 43 -26.92 22.04 -3.67
N ILE A 44 -27.27 22.16 -2.38
CA ILE A 44 -26.26 22.20 -1.30
C ILE A 44 -25.49 20.88 -1.23
N SER A 45 -26.19 19.74 -1.27
CA SER A 45 -25.56 18.41 -1.26
C SER A 45 -24.62 18.21 -2.46
N ASP A 46 -25.05 18.58 -3.66
CA ASP A 46 -24.24 18.45 -4.88
C ASP A 46 -22.97 19.32 -4.81
N MET A 47 -23.10 20.56 -4.33
CA MET A 47 -21.94 21.45 -4.14
C MET A 47 -20.97 20.94 -3.07
N GLN A 48 -21.49 20.37 -1.98
CA GLN A 48 -20.66 19.74 -0.93
C GLN A 48 -19.89 18.55 -1.49
N TYR A 49 -20.57 17.68 -2.23
CA TYR A 49 -19.99 16.53 -2.90
C TYR A 49 -18.87 16.94 -3.86
N ALA A 50 -19.12 17.92 -4.73
CA ALA A 50 -18.12 18.44 -5.66
C ALA A 50 -16.89 19.03 -4.94
N ILE A 51 -17.09 19.77 -3.84
CA ILE A 51 -15.97 20.31 -3.04
C ILE A 51 -15.16 19.18 -2.41
N GLU A 52 -15.81 18.15 -1.88
CA GLU A 52 -15.14 17.02 -1.24
C GLU A 52 -14.33 16.21 -2.26
N TRP A 53 -14.88 15.98 -3.45
CA TRP A 53 -14.15 15.32 -4.53
C TRP A 53 -12.96 16.15 -4.99
N MET A 54 -13.13 17.45 -5.25
CA MET A 54 -12.01 18.31 -5.66
C MET A 54 -10.92 18.44 -4.58
N LYS A 55 -11.25 18.28 -3.30
CA LYS A 55 -10.26 18.31 -2.21
C LYS A 55 -9.52 16.99 -2.02
N SER A 56 -10.25 15.88 -2.05
CA SER A 56 -9.71 14.55 -1.74
C SER A 56 -9.12 13.86 -2.97
N GLY A 57 -9.57 14.24 -4.17
CA GLY A 57 -9.31 13.51 -5.41
C GLY A 57 -10.01 12.15 -5.47
N ARG A 58 -10.85 11.81 -4.48
CA ARG A 58 -11.54 10.52 -4.33
C ARG A 58 -13.05 10.71 -4.46
N ASN A 59 -13.74 9.67 -4.92
CA ASN A 59 -15.20 9.66 -4.96
C ASN A 59 -15.76 9.64 -3.52
N PRO A 60 -16.49 10.69 -3.07
CA PRO A 60 -17.06 10.78 -1.72
C PRO A 60 -18.07 9.67 -1.39
N ASP A 61 -18.78 9.13 -2.39
CA ASP A 61 -19.81 8.11 -2.20
C ASP A 61 -19.24 6.68 -2.10
N SER A 62 -17.96 6.51 -2.39
CA SER A 62 -17.29 5.20 -2.30
C SER A 62 -17.02 4.84 -0.84
N ARG A 63 -18.00 4.24 -0.16
CA ARG A 63 -17.83 3.74 1.22
C ARG A 63 -16.90 2.53 1.33
N ARG A 64 -16.68 1.80 0.23
CA ARG A 64 -15.80 0.62 0.11
C ARG A 64 -15.34 0.45 -1.33
N GLY A 65 -14.36 1.23 -1.76
CA GLY A 65 -13.63 1.01 -3.01
C GLY A 65 -12.25 0.43 -2.72
N THR A 66 -11.85 -0.56 -3.52
CA THR A 66 -10.53 -1.22 -3.49
C THR A 66 -9.41 -0.22 -3.82
N ASP A 67 -9.10 0.67 -2.89
CA ASP A 67 -8.22 1.82 -3.11
C ASP A 67 -6.76 1.57 -2.70
N LYS A 68 -6.40 0.35 -2.29
CA LYS A 68 -5.02 0.07 -1.88
C LYS A 68 -4.08 -0.27 -3.05
N GLU A 69 -4.59 -0.63 -4.23
CA GLU A 69 -3.74 -1.21 -5.28
C GLU A 69 -3.85 -0.53 -6.66
N GLY A 70 -4.94 0.19 -6.97
CA GLY A 70 -5.22 0.55 -8.38
C GLY A 70 -4.79 1.94 -8.86
N VAL A 71 -4.75 2.98 -8.01
CA VAL A 71 -4.67 4.37 -8.52
C VAL A 71 -3.23 4.83 -8.77
N TYR A 72 -2.26 4.32 -7.99
CA TYR A 72 -0.85 4.68 -8.15
C TYR A 72 -0.11 3.81 -9.19
N LEU A 73 -0.79 2.81 -9.78
CA LEU A 73 -0.17 1.90 -10.77
C LEU A 73 -0.41 2.34 -12.22
N THR A 74 -1.40 3.20 -12.49
CA THR A 74 -1.92 3.42 -13.85
C THR A 74 -1.23 4.55 -14.60
N ASP A 75 -0.53 5.47 -13.92
CA ASP A 75 0.16 6.57 -14.59
C ASP A 75 1.65 6.23 -14.76
N PRO A 76 2.13 5.96 -16.00
CA PRO A 76 3.53 5.62 -16.26
C PRO A 76 4.49 6.73 -15.79
N CYS A 77 4.08 7.99 -15.90
CA CYS A 77 4.87 9.14 -15.42
C CYS A 77 5.06 9.16 -13.90
N ILE A 78 4.14 8.58 -13.11
CA ILE A 78 4.30 8.53 -11.64
C ILE A 78 5.32 7.44 -11.29
N LEU A 79 5.33 6.32 -12.00
CA LEU A 79 6.32 5.25 -11.82
C LEU A 79 7.76 5.74 -12.08
N ASP A 80 7.96 6.61 -13.07
CA ASP A 80 9.28 7.18 -13.39
C ASP A 80 9.80 8.20 -12.35
N VAL A 81 8.90 8.87 -11.63
CA VAL A 81 9.23 9.93 -10.66
C VAL A 81 9.30 9.40 -9.23
N LEU A 82 8.73 8.22 -8.97
CA LEU A 82 8.94 7.55 -7.70
C LEU A 82 10.44 7.25 -7.58
N PRO A 83 11.12 7.76 -6.52
CA PRO A 83 12.42 7.24 -6.20
C PRO A 83 12.18 5.78 -5.83
N VAL A 84 12.47 4.89 -6.77
CA VAL A 84 12.84 3.52 -6.42
C VAL A 84 13.99 3.76 -5.46
N ASN A 85 13.72 3.62 -4.16
CA ASN A 85 14.83 3.50 -3.23
C ASN A 85 15.65 2.39 -3.85
N ASP A 86 16.87 2.69 -4.27
CA ASP A 86 17.83 1.70 -4.71
C ASP A 86 18.12 0.80 -3.50
N VAL A 87 17.17 -0.07 -3.14
CA VAL A 87 17.40 -1.16 -2.19
C VAL A 87 18.41 -2.13 -2.81
N ASP A 88 18.53 -2.08 -4.14
CA ASP A 88 19.49 -2.79 -4.96
C ASP A 88 20.53 -1.84 -5.59
N LYS A 89 21.19 -0.98 -4.81
CA LYS A 89 22.56 -0.64 -5.25
C LYS A 89 23.33 -1.96 -5.20
N PRO A 90 23.90 -2.46 -6.31
CA PRO A 90 24.87 -3.54 -6.21
C PRO A 90 26.02 -2.97 -5.39
N VAL A 91 26.02 -3.32 -4.11
CA VAL A 91 27.22 -3.19 -3.30
C VAL A 91 28.13 -4.24 -3.89
N ASP A 92 28.88 -3.87 -4.93
CA ASP A 92 30.03 -4.61 -5.46
C ASP A 92 31.16 -4.59 -4.41
N LYS A 93 30.82 -4.90 -3.17
CA LYS A 93 31.80 -5.25 -2.15
C LYS A 93 32.16 -6.68 -2.50
N GLU A 94 33.23 -6.81 -3.27
CA GLU A 94 33.87 -8.10 -3.49
C GLU A 94 34.10 -8.74 -2.12
N LEU A 95 33.34 -9.80 -1.83
CA LEU A 95 33.50 -10.53 -0.58
C LEU A 95 34.91 -11.08 -0.53
N SER A 96 35.61 -10.83 0.57
CA SER A 96 36.91 -11.43 0.83
C SER A 96 36.77 -12.96 0.78
N LEU A 97 37.83 -13.67 0.39
CA LEU A 97 37.84 -15.14 0.38
C LEU A 97 37.40 -15.71 1.74
N HIS A 98 37.82 -15.06 2.83
CA HIS A 98 37.42 -15.44 4.19
C HIS A 98 35.92 -15.29 4.45
N GLU A 99 35.28 -14.23 3.94
CA GLU A 99 33.82 -14.03 4.09
C GLU A 99 33.04 -15.10 3.30
N LYS A 100 33.54 -15.51 2.14
CA LYS A 100 32.95 -16.60 1.34
C LYS A 100 33.07 -17.93 2.08
N ASP A 101 34.25 -18.24 2.63
CA ASP A 101 34.48 -19.47 3.38
C ASP A 101 33.57 -19.56 4.62
N LEU A 102 33.34 -18.43 5.32
CA LEU A 102 32.42 -18.36 6.45
C LEU A 102 30.96 -18.64 6.06
N ILE A 103 30.53 -18.08 4.93
CA ILE A 103 29.18 -18.33 4.39
C ILE A 103 29.05 -19.81 3.99
N GLU A 104 30.06 -20.37 3.33
CA GLU A 104 30.05 -21.77 2.92
C GLU A 104 30.04 -22.72 4.13
N ASP A 105 30.84 -22.43 5.16
CA ASP A 105 30.83 -23.19 6.41
C ASP A 105 29.46 -23.14 7.11
N ALA A 106 28.82 -21.98 7.15
CA ALA A 106 27.48 -21.85 7.71
C ALA A 106 26.42 -22.64 6.92
N LEU A 107 26.58 -22.76 5.60
CA LEU A 107 25.62 -23.40 4.71
C LEU A 107 25.89 -24.89 4.47
N CYS A 108 27.08 -25.41 4.80
CA CYS A 108 27.48 -26.79 4.46
C CYS A 108 26.59 -27.88 5.09
N THR A 109 25.88 -27.57 6.17
CA THR A 109 25.03 -28.53 6.91
C THR A 109 23.60 -28.68 6.35
N LEU A 110 23.19 -27.78 5.44
CA LEU A 110 21.86 -27.82 4.83
C LEU A 110 21.81 -28.87 3.72
N THR A 111 20.69 -29.57 3.64
CA THR A 111 20.35 -30.38 2.45
C THR A 111 20.05 -29.48 1.26
N ASP A 112 20.13 -30.02 0.04
CA ASP A 112 19.88 -29.25 -1.19
C ASP A 112 18.51 -28.55 -1.16
N ARG A 113 17.47 -29.24 -0.68
CA ARG A 113 16.12 -28.67 -0.54
C ARG A 113 16.01 -27.59 0.52
N GLU A 114 16.70 -27.75 1.65
CA GLU A 114 16.74 -26.71 2.69
C GLU A 114 17.48 -25.47 2.21
N ARG A 115 18.58 -25.65 1.46
CA ARG A 115 19.38 -24.57 0.89
C ARG A 115 18.59 -23.81 -0.18
N GLU A 116 17.96 -24.53 -1.10
CA GLU A 116 17.12 -23.96 -2.16
C GLU A 116 16.00 -23.10 -1.58
N VAL A 117 15.23 -23.63 -0.63
CA VAL A 117 14.16 -22.89 0.06
C VAL A 117 14.71 -21.69 0.84
N PHE A 118 15.86 -21.84 1.50
CA PHE A 118 16.48 -20.72 2.22
C PHE A 118 16.90 -19.59 1.27
N MET A 119 17.49 -19.89 0.11
CA MET A 119 17.90 -18.90 -0.89
C MET A 119 16.69 -18.16 -1.48
N MET A 120 15.67 -18.90 -1.93
CA MET A 120 14.45 -18.29 -2.48
C MET A 120 13.77 -17.31 -1.52
N ILE A 121 13.76 -17.62 -0.22
CA ILE A 121 13.07 -16.77 0.77
C ILE A 121 13.97 -15.65 1.29
N LYS A 122 15.23 -15.93 1.63
CA LYS A 122 16.12 -14.94 2.27
C LYS A 122 16.93 -14.09 1.30
N VAL A 123 17.29 -14.63 0.14
CA VAL A 123 18.08 -13.91 -0.87
C VAL A 123 17.15 -13.25 -1.87
N GLU A 124 16.20 -14.00 -2.43
CA GLU A 124 15.28 -13.49 -3.46
C GLU A 124 14.03 -12.82 -2.88
N GLY A 125 13.76 -12.99 -1.58
CA GLY A 125 12.62 -12.35 -0.91
C GLY A 125 11.25 -12.93 -1.27
N LEU A 126 11.20 -14.16 -1.81
CA LEU A 126 9.95 -14.80 -2.20
C LEU A 126 9.09 -15.20 -0.99
N THR A 127 7.77 -15.21 -1.19
CA THR A 127 6.84 -15.66 -0.16
C THR A 127 6.83 -17.20 -0.06
N PHE A 128 6.50 -17.73 1.13
CA PHE A 128 6.37 -19.18 1.34
C PHE A 128 5.37 -19.85 0.39
N GLU A 129 4.31 -19.12 0.02
CA GLU A 129 3.24 -19.64 -0.84
C GLU A 129 3.70 -19.69 -2.29
N TYR A 130 4.28 -18.61 -2.78
CA TYR A 130 4.86 -18.58 -4.13
C TYR A 130 6.00 -19.59 -4.30
N THR A 131 6.85 -19.75 -3.29
CA THR A 131 7.93 -20.75 -3.28
C THR A 131 7.37 -22.19 -3.31
N ALA A 132 6.25 -22.43 -2.61
CA ALA A 132 5.58 -23.71 -2.61
C ALA A 132 5.00 -24.06 -3.99
N ASP A 133 4.37 -23.08 -4.64
CA ASP A 133 3.85 -23.23 -6.00
C ASP A 133 4.98 -23.48 -7.01
N LEU A 134 6.09 -22.75 -6.90
CA LEU A 134 7.26 -22.92 -7.77
C LEU A 134 7.88 -24.32 -7.66
N LEU A 135 7.96 -24.86 -6.43
CA LEU A 135 8.53 -26.17 -6.16
C LEU A 135 7.50 -27.33 -6.24
N GLY A 136 6.23 -27.02 -6.50
CA GLY A 136 5.15 -28.02 -6.60
C GLY A 136 4.87 -28.78 -5.30
N VAL A 137 5.08 -28.14 -4.16
CA VAL A 137 4.88 -28.73 -2.82
C VAL A 137 3.92 -27.91 -1.98
N LYS A 138 3.49 -28.43 -0.83
CA LYS A 138 2.63 -27.67 0.09
C LYS A 138 3.42 -26.59 0.82
N LYS A 139 2.77 -25.46 1.11
CA LYS A 139 3.30 -24.38 1.95
C LYS A 139 3.88 -24.86 3.29
N SER A 140 3.22 -25.81 3.94
CA SER A 140 3.69 -26.43 5.20
C SER A 140 5.05 -27.12 5.06
N THR A 141 5.33 -27.69 3.88
CA THR A 141 6.59 -28.37 3.56
C THR A 141 7.71 -27.35 3.42
N ILE A 142 7.48 -26.25 2.69
CA ILE A 142 8.43 -25.13 2.58
C ILE A 142 8.74 -24.55 3.95
N GLN A 143 7.71 -24.29 4.77
CA GLN A 143 7.90 -23.78 6.13
C GLN A 143 8.79 -24.72 6.96
N THR A 144 8.53 -26.03 6.90
CA THR A 144 9.33 -27.03 7.62
C THR A 144 10.80 -27.05 7.15
N HIS A 145 11.04 -27.01 5.83
CA HIS A 145 12.39 -26.96 5.28
C HIS A 145 13.12 -25.67 5.69
N PHE A 146 12.43 -24.54 5.66
CA PHE A 146 12.98 -23.26 6.07
C PHE A 146 13.34 -23.20 7.56
N GLU A 147 12.46 -23.69 8.44
CA GLU A 147 12.72 -23.75 9.88
C GLU A 147 13.88 -24.70 10.22
N ARG A 148 14.01 -25.83 9.52
CA ARG A 148 15.15 -26.73 9.66
C ARG A 148 16.45 -26.09 9.19
N ALA A 149 16.42 -25.41 8.04
CA ALA A 149 17.56 -24.64 7.53
C ALA A 149 18.06 -23.63 8.57
N LEU A 150 17.15 -22.80 9.12
CA LEU A 150 17.49 -21.82 10.15
C LEU A 150 18.10 -22.45 11.40
N ARG A 151 17.54 -23.56 11.87
CA ARG A 151 18.05 -24.26 13.06
C ARG A 151 19.45 -24.82 12.84
N LYS A 152 19.71 -25.40 11.67
CA LYS A 152 21.03 -25.92 11.31
C LYS A 152 22.08 -24.81 11.23
N ILE A 153 21.73 -23.68 10.61
CA ILE A 153 22.60 -22.50 10.55
C ILE A 153 22.89 -21.96 11.95
N ASP A 154 21.88 -21.84 12.82
CA ASP A 154 22.05 -21.32 14.18
C ASP A 154 22.92 -22.23 15.04
N ASN A 155 22.73 -23.55 14.93
CA ASN A 155 23.60 -24.52 15.58
C ASN A 155 25.04 -24.41 15.07
N ARG A 156 25.22 -24.32 13.74
CA ARG A 156 26.56 -24.18 13.15
C ARG A 156 27.25 -22.90 13.59
N LYS A 157 26.52 -21.79 13.71
CA LYS A 157 27.04 -20.52 14.24
C LYS A 157 27.54 -20.65 15.68
N LYS A 158 26.88 -21.44 16.52
CA LYS A 158 27.27 -21.68 17.92
C LYS A 158 28.44 -22.65 18.06
N GLU A 159 28.53 -23.62 17.16
CA GLU A 159 29.58 -24.66 17.18
C GLU A 159 30.85 -24.24 16.44
N SER A 160 30.76 -23.36 15.46
CA SER A 160 31.90 -22.94 14.64
C SER A 160 32.76 -21.93 15.41
N LEU A 161 34.00 -22.33 15.71
CA LEU A 161 35.04 -21.49 16.33
C LEU A 161 35.32 -20.19 15.57
N PHE A 162 35.06 -20.16 14.26
CA PHE A 162 35.29 -18.99 13.40
C PHE A 162 34.18 -17.93 13.48
N LEU A 163 32.99 -18.27 14.02
CA LEU A 163 31.83 -17.38 14.10
C LEU A 163 31.53 -16.87 15.52
N VAL A 164 32.20 -17.42 16.53
CA VAL A 164 32.03 -17.09 17.96
C VAL A 164 33.10 -16.09 18.47
N SER A 165 34.11 -15.76 17.65
CA SER A 165 35.14 -14.78 17.99
C SER A 165 34.71 -13.33 17.78
#